data_AF-A0A7S1P7R0-F1
#
_entry.id   AF-A0A7S1P7R0-F1
#
_cell.length_a   1.000
_cell.length_b   1.000
_cell.length_c   1.000
_cell.angle_alpha   90.00
_cell.angle_beta   90.00
_cell.angle_gamma   90.00
#
_symmetry.space_group_name_H-M   'P 1'
#
loop_
_entity.id
_entity.type
_entity.pdbx_description
1 polymer ?
#
loop_
_entity_poly.entity_id
_entity_poly.type
_entity_poly.pdbx_seq_one_letter_code
_entity_poly.pdbx_strand_id
1 'polypeptide(L)'
;MAFTWDAIESSQHAHYHMLRLRLLNEYLYMPTYERIPPPFSLISLFLLAPARSLMYRISAVDETTCLRILGFSLVAVLCILEFVTYIVAFTPVFLIAIPFEWLGILLTEKGGTVVEKIGFFMALPCVLPIGVLSAIVVIGFIIVCDLVFEMNATVEAEEKRLERRLHVQGDKEPDAAMAATVDKWCREVDGRKATMQDVMTTMWQMNERIEEIRHSLSSSPASSPYERQIISESSS
;
A
#
# COMPACT_ATOMS: atom_id res chain seq x y z
N MET A 1 63.50 -8.12 -1.09
CA MET A 1 62.22 -8.14 -1.83
C MET A 1 62.13 -9.30 -2.82
N ALA A 2 63.18 -9.63 -3.59
CA ALA A 2 63.13 -10.77 -4.53
C ALA A 2 62.91 -12.14 -3.85
N PHE A 3 63.64 -12.44 -2.77
CA PHE A 3 63.51 -13.73 -2.05
C PHE A 3 62.15 -13.96 -1.37
N THR A 4 61.43 -12.89 -1.02
CA THR A 4 60.08 -13.00 -0.46
C THR A 4 59.02 -13.17 -1.54
N TRP A 5 59.31 -12.77 -2.78
CA TRP A 5 58.36 -12.85 -3.89
C TRP A 5 58.10 -14.31 -4.30
N ASP A 6 59.14 -15.12 -4.49
CA ASP A 6 58.98 -16.53 -4.91
C ASP A 6 58.18 -17.37 -3.90
N ALA A 7 58.43 -17.13 -2.60
CA ALA A 7 57.67 -17.79 -1.53
C ALA A 7 56.19 -17.37 -1.52
N ILE A 8 55.91 -16.11 -1.87
CA ILE A 8 54.55 -15.55 -1.90
C ILE A 8 53.83 -15.97 -3.20
N GLU A 9 54.51 -16.02 -4.34
CA GLU A 9 53.93 -16.35 -5.65
C GLU A 9 53.29 -17.75 -5.66
N SER A 10 53.97 -18.73 -5.07
CA SER A 10 53.46 -20.12 -4.98
C SER A 10 52.16 -20.26 -4.17
N SER A 11 51.91 -19.37 -3.20
CA SER A 11 50.72 -19.39 -2.34
C SER A 11 49.69 -18.32 -2.68
N GLN A 12 50.06 -17.33 -3.50
CA GLN A 12 49.18 -16.22 -3.90
C GLN A 12 47.99 -16.70 -4.72
N HIS A 13 48.19 -17.66 -5.61
CA HIS A 13 47.11 -18.14 -6.47
C HIS A 13 45.99 -18.78 -5.65
N ALA A 14 46.33 -19.61 -4.66
CA ALA A 14 45.35 -20.21 -3.75
C ALA A 14 44.64 -19.16 -2.87
N HIS A 15 45.39 -18.21 -2.32
CA HIS A 15 44.81 -17.11 -1.55
C HIS A 15 43.90 -16.22 -2.39
N TYR A 16 44.26 -15.93 -3.64
CA TYR A 16 43.45 -15.17 -4.57
C TYR A 16 42.11 -15.86 -4.86
N HIS A 17 42.11 -17.17 -5.12
CA HIS A 17 40.87 -17.92 -5.34
C HIS A 17 40.00 -17.97 -4.09
N MET A 18 40.60 -18.13 -2.90
CA MET A 18 39.86 -18.08 -1.64
C MET A 18 39.20 -16.71 -1.42
N LEU A 19 39.93 -15.62 -1.65
CA LEU A 19 39.41 -14.25 -1.58
C LEU A 19 38.29 -14.02 -2.60
N ARG A 20 38.49 -14.46 -3.85
CA ARG A 20 37.49 -14.36 -4.90
C ARG A 20 36.19 -15.07 -4.53
N LEU A 21 36.27 -16.29 -4.01
CA LEU A 21 35.10 -17.05 -3.56
C LEU A 21 34.39 -16.35 -2.39
N ARG A 22 35.15 -15.84 -1.42
CA ARG A 22 34.58 -15.08 -0.29
C ARG A 22 33.81 -13.85 -0.76
N LEU A 23 34.41 -13.08 -1.66
CA LEU A 23 33.83 -11.85 -2.22
C LEU A 23 32.58 -12.17 -3.05
N LEU A 24 32.61 -13.23 -3.87
CA LEU A 24 31.41 -13.69 -4.58
C LEU A 24 30.31 -14.11 -3.61
N ASN A 25 30.65 -14.84 -2.55
CA ASN A 25 29.68 -15.34 -1.59
C ASN A 25 29.01 -14.19 -0.83
N GLU A 26 29.79 -13.17 -0.47
CA GLU A 26 29.30 -11.95 0.16
C GLU A 26 28.29 -11.22 -0.74
N TYR A 27 28.59 -11.05 -2.04
CA TYR A 27 27.65 -10.49 -3.01
C TYR A 27 26.39 -11.36 -3.22
N LEU A 28 26.52 -12.69 -3.14
CA LEU A 28 25.42 -13.62 -3.36
C LEU A 28 24.39 -13.57 -2.22
N TYR A 29 24.86 -13.43 -0.98
CA TYR A 29 24.03 -13.32 0.22
C TYR A 29 23.64 -11.88 0.57
N MET A 30 24.21 -10.89 -0.11
CA MET A 30 23.87 -9.48 0.13
C MET A 30 22.38 -9.24 -0.14
N PRO A 31 21.67 -8.51 0.75
CA PRO A 31 20.30 -8.10 0.52
C PRO A 31 20.16 -7.32 -0.79
N THR A 32 19.05 -7.50 -1.50
CA THR A 32 18.84 -6.92 -2.84
C THR A 32 18.97 -5.40 -2.89
N TYR A 33 18.72 -4.71 -1.77
CA TYR A 33 18.84 -3.24 -1.68
C TYR A 33 20.28 -2.74 -1.54
N GLU A 34 21.20 -3.59 -1.07
CA GLU A 34 22.64 -3.27 -0.98
C GLU A 34 23.40 -3.64 -2.26
N ARG A 35 22.82 -4.45 -3.15
CA ARG A 35 23.39 -4.79 -4.47
C ARG A 35 23.38 -3.61 -5.44
N ILE A 36 22.70 -2.54 -5.07
CA ILE A 36 22.56 -1.33 -5.87
C ILE A 36 23.85 -0.51 -5.71
N PRO A 37 24.43 0.04 -6.79
CA PRO A 37 25.66 0.83 -6.70
C PRO A 37 25.51 1.98 -5.69
N PRO A 38 26.58 2.37 -4.97
CA PRO A 38 26.55 3.38 -3.90
C PRO A 38 25.76 4.67 -4.20
N PRO A 39 25.84 5.30 -5.40
CA PRO A 39 25.05 6.50 -5.68
C PRO A 39 23.53 6.26 -5.68
N PHE A 40 23.08 5.03 -5.98
CA PHE A 40 21.67 4.65 -6.04
C PHE A 40 21.18 3.98 -4.74
N SER A 41 22.11 3.55 -3.87
CA SER A 41 21.82 2.97 -2.55
C SER A 41 21.05 3.93 -1.63
N LEU A 42 21.29 5.24 -1.71
CA LEU A 42 20.56 6.20 -0.89
C LEU A 42 19.07 6.23 -1.25
N ILE A 43 18.75 6.13 -2.53
CA ILE A 43 17.35 6.13 -3.00
C ILE A 43 16.66 4.85 -2.52
N SER A 44 17.31 3.68 -2.63
CA SER A 44 16.73 2.43 -2.12
C SER A 44 16.59 2.43 -0.59
N LEU A 45 17.56 2.99 0.13
CA LEU A 45 17.52 3.05 1.60
C LEU A 45 16.45 4.02 2.10
N PHE A 46 16.34 5.21 1.52
CA PHE A 46 15.42 6.25 1.99
C PHE A 46 13.98 6.10 1.46
N LEU A 47 13.77 5.52 0.27
CA LEU A 47 12.43 5.34 -0.31
C LEU A 47 11.90 3.91 -0.19
N LEU A 48 12.68 2.90 -0.60
CA LEU A 48 12.18 1.51 -0.62
C LEU A 48 12.09 0.90 0.77
N ALA A 49 13.06 1.17 1.66
CA ALA A 49 13.08 0.52 2.97
C ALA A 49 11.89 0.92 3.87
N PRO A 50 11.55 2.22 4.01
CA PRO A 50 10.36 2.62 4.77
C PRO A 50 9.08 2.10 4.12
N ALA A 51 9.01 2.14 2.79
CA ALA A 51 7.81 1.73 2.08
C ALA A 51 7.55 0.22 2.15
N ARG A 52 8.59 -0.61 2.10
CA ARG A 52 8.48 -2.06 2.38
C ARG A 52 8.08 -2.33 3.83
N SER A 53 8.60 -1.56 4.78
CA SER A 53 8.18 -1.67 6.20
C SER A 53 6.69 -1.34 6.36
N LEU A 54 6.22 -0.29 5.68
CA LEU A 54 4.82 0.11 5.65
C LEU A 54 3.95 -0.97 5.01
N MET A 55 4.41 -1.53 3.89
CA MET A 55 3.72 -2.61 3.18
C MET A 55 3.61 -3.88 4.03
N TYR A 56 4.68 -4.26 4.75
CA TYR A 56 4.66 -5.38 5.69
C TYR A 56 3.61 -5.17 6.80
N ARG A 57 3.56 -3.96 7.37
CA ARG A 57 2.57 -3.60 8.39
C ARG A 57 1.14 -3.62 7.84
N ILE A 58 0.91 -3.12 6.62
CA ILE A 58 -0.40 -3.17 5.97
C ILE A 58 -0.81 -4.62 5.69
N SER A 59 0.12 -5.47 5.24
CA SER A 59 -0.16 -6.89 4.98
C SER A 59 -0.45 -7.71 6.23
N ALA A 60 0.00 -7.26 7.40
CA ALA A 60 -0.26 -7.93 8.68
C ALA A 60 -1.65 -7.61 9.26
N VAL A 61 -2.34 -6.60 8.72
CA VAL A 61 -3.68 -6.19 9.16
C VAL A 61 -4.69 -6.77 8.17
N ASP A 62 -5.11 -8.01 8.43
CA ASP A 62 -5.79 -8.87 7.46
C ASP A 62 -7.31 -8.60 7.28
N GLU A 63 -7.90 -7.62 7.97
CA GLU A 63 -9.36 -7.64 8.18
C GLU A 63 -10.19 -6.72 7.29
N THR A 64 -9.62 -5.79 6.52
CA THR A 64 -10.44 -4.86 5.71
C THR A 64 -10.06 -4.82 4.23
N THR A 65 -11.05 -4.98 3.36
CA THR A 65 -10.96 -4.86 1.90
C THR A 65 -10.32 -3.53 1.46
N CYS A 66 -10.58 -2.47 2.22
CA CYS A 66 -10.02 -1.15 1.98
C CYS A 66 -8.49 -1.10 2.19
N LEU A 67 -7.96 -1.75 3.24
CA LEU A 67 -6.50 -1.81 3.47
C LEU A 67 -5.80 -2.61 2.36
N ARG A 68 -6.47 -3.63 1.83
CA ARG A 68 -5.93 -4.46 0.75
C ARG A 68 -5.75 -3.65 -0.53
N ILE A 69 -6.76 -2.85 -0.89
CA ILE A 69 -6.71 -1.94 -2.04
C ILE A 69 -5.61 -0.88 -1.84
N LEU A 70 -5.51 -0.31 -0.64
CA LEU A 70 -4.45 0.63 -0.28
C LEU A 70 -3.06 -0.03 -0.43
N GLY A 71 -2.90 -1.26 0.05
CA GLY A 71 -1.67 -2.04 -0.09
C GLY A 71 -1.27 -2.26 -1.55
N PHE A 72 -2.21 -2.64 -2.41
CA PHE A 72 -1.96 -2.78 -3.86
C PHE A 72 -1.56 -1.45 -4.51
N SER A 73 -2.21 -0.34 -4.14
CA SER A 73 -1.86 0.98 -4.65
C SER A 73 -0.43 1.38 -4.27
N LEU A 74 -0.03 1.09 -3.02
CA LEU A 74 1.30 1.40 -2.52
C LEU A 74 2.38 0.55 -3.21
N VAL A 75 2.09 -0.73 -3.46
CA VAL A 75 2.95 -1.62 -4.25
C VAL A 75 3.12 -1.10 -5.68
N ALA A 76 2.02 -0.69 -6.33
CA ALA A 76 2.08 -0.16 -7.69
C ALA A 76 2.94 1.11 -7.76
N VAL A 77 2.77 2.04 -6.83
CA VAL A 77 3.59 3.27 -6.73
C VAL A 77 5.07 2.93 -6.52
N LEU A 78 5.37 1.93 -5.68
CA LEU A 78 6.76 1.51 -5.44
C LEU A 78 7.40 0.86 -6.67
N CYS A 79 6.68 -0.01 -7.38
CA CYS A 79 7.18 -0.57 -8.64
C CYS A 79 7.45 0.52 -9.68
N ILE A 80 6.59 1.53 -9.75
CA ILE A 80 6.77 2.69 -10.64
C ILE A 80 8.03 3.47 -10.25
N LEU A 81 8.23 3.76 -8.96
CA LEU A 81 9.43 4.44 -8.47
C LEU A 81 10.71 3.65 -8.75
N GLU A 82 10.71 2.33 -8.51
CA GLU A 82 11.84 1.45 -8.85
C GLU A 82 12.15 1.52 -10.36
N PHE A 83 11.13 1.45 -11.21
CA PHE A 83 11.28 1.52 -12.67
C PHE A 83 11.82 2.88 -13.14
N VAL A 84 11.31 3.99 -12.62
CA VAL A 84 11.83 5.34 -12.93
C VAL A 84 13.27 5.48 -12.47
N THR A 85 13.58 5.02 -11.26
CA THR A 85 14.95 5.08 -10.74
C THR A 85 15.90 4.26 -11.61
N TYR A 86 15.47 3.08 -12.07
CA TYR A 86 16.23 2.27 -13.01
C TYR A 86 16.45 3.01 -14.33
N ILE A 87 15.40 3.58 -14.93
CA ILE A 87 15.54 4.37 -16.15
C ILE A 87 16.55 5.49 -15.92
N VAL A 88 16.36 6.34 -14.90
CA VAL A 88 17.24 7.49 -14.63
C VAL A 88 18.68 7.05 -14.36
N ALA A 89 18.89 5.94 -13.65
CA ALA A 89 20.23 5.40 -13.38
C ALA A 89 20.96 4.96 -14.64
N PHE A 90 20.24 4.36 -15.59
CA PHE A 90 20.81 3.83 -16.83
C PHE A 90 20.77 4.82 -18.00
N THR A 91 19.92 5.85 -17.95
CA THR A 91 19.81 6.92 -18.98
C THR A 91 21.14 7.65 -19.24
N PRO A 92 21.96 8.04 -18.25
CA PRO A 92 23.26 8.69 -18.53
C PRO A 92 24.23 7.76 -19.27
N VAL A 93 24.13 6.43 -19.12
CA VAL A 93 24.94 5.49 -19.90
C VAL A 93 24.56 5.53 -21.38
N PHE A 94 23.26 5.61 -21.69
CA PHE A 94 22.78 5.80 -23.05
C PHE A 94 23.09 7.19 -23.60
N LEU A 95 22.94 8.24 -22.78
CA LEU A 95 23.24 9.63 -23.14
C LEU A 95 24.72 9.90 -23.37
N ILE A 96 25.66 9.10 -22.84
CA ILE A 96 27.11 9.25 -23.07
C ILE A 96 27.58 8.34 -24.21
N ALA A 97 27.00 7.15 -24.38
CA ALA A 97 27.36 6.23 -25.46
C ALA A 97 26.92 6.74 -26.85
N ILE A 98 25.73 7.32 -26.95
CA ILE A 98 25.16 7.78 -28.22
C ILE A 98 25.90 9.02 -28.80
N PRO A 99 26.24 10.08 -28.05
CA PRO A 99 26.91 11.22 -28.67
C PRO A 99 28.30 10.89 -29.21
N PHE A 100 29.02 9.89 -28.69
CA PHE A 100 30.37 9.58 -29.16
C PHE A 100 30.42 9.01 -30.58
N GLU A 101 29.45 8.17 -30.98
CA GLU A 101 29.36 7.66 -32.35
C GLU A 101 28.83 8.72 -33.33
N TRP A 102 27.98 9.63 -32.85
CA TRP A 102 27.26 10.58 -33.70
C TRP A 102 27.91 11.95 -33.80
N LEU A 103 28.82 12.31 -32.87
CA LEU A 103 29.67 13.50 -32.96
C LEU A 103 30.58 13.45 -34.21
N GLY A 104 30.94 12.25 -34.67
CA GLY A 104 31.66 12.04 -35.93
C GLY A 104 30.85 12.43 -37.17
N ILE A 105 29.52 12.36 -37.11
CA ILE A 105 28.61 12.75 -38.20
C ILE A 105 28.31 14.26 -38.13
N LEU A 106 28.19 14.81 -36.92
CA LEU A 106 27.87 16.23 -36.68
C LEU A 106 28.99 17.20 -37.11
N LEU A 107 30.25 16.73 -37.18
CA LEU A 107 31.40 17.48 -37.69
C LEU A 107 31.41 17.65 -39.22
N THR A 108 30.46 17.02 -39.95
CA THR A 108 30.32 17.23 -41.39
C THR A 108 29.34 18.37 -41.70
N GLU A 109 29.80 19.30 -42.54
CA GLU A 109 29.34 20.70 -42.70
C GLU A 109 27.89 20.92 -43.21
N LYS A 110 27.06 19.88 -43.37
CA LYS A 110 25.70 19.96 -43.95
C LYS A 110 24.54 19.71 -42.96
N GLY A 111 24.80 19.67 -41.66
CA GLY A 111 23.90 19.05 -40.67
C GLY A 111 22.73 19.86 -40.09
N GLY A 112 22.57 21.17 -40.37
CA GLY A 112 21.68 22.04 -39.60
C GLY A 112 20.22 21.58 -39.44
N THR A 113 19.56 21.15 -40.52
CA THR A 113 18.16 20.67 -40.49
C THR A 113 18.02 19.21 -40.04
N VAL A 114 19.11 18.46 -40.05
CA VAL A 114 19.16 17.06 -39.60
C VAL A 114 19.27 17.00 -38.07
N VAL A 115 19.97 17.96 -37.46
CA VAL A 115 20.12 18.06 -36.00
C VAL A 115 18.79 18.28 -35.28
N GLU A 116 17.88 19.09 -35.81
CA GLU A 116 16.59 19.39 -35.18
C GLU A 116 15.66 18.15 -35.17
N LYS A 117 15.60 17.42 -36.28
CA LYS A 117 14.82 16.17 -36.37
C LYS A 117 15.41 15.04 -35.52
N ILE A 118 16.73 14.96 -35.41
CA ILE A 118 17.41 13.96 -34.58
C ILE A 118 17.26 14.30 -33.09
N GLY A 119 17.35 15.57 -32.70
CA GLY A 119 17.11 16.00 -31.32
C GLY A 119 15.72 15.60 -30.83
N PHE A 120 14.70 15.75 -31.68
CA PHE A 120 13.35 15.28 -31.39
C PHE A 120 13.28 13.75 -31.27
N PHE A 121 13.93 13.01 -32.18
CA PHE A 121 13.96 11.54 -32.14
C PHE A 121 14.69 10.98 -30.92
N MET A 122 15.70 11.69 -30.41
CA MET A 122 16.42 11.36 -29.18
C MET A 122 15.65 11.73 -27.92
N ALA A 123 14.89 12.83 -27.96
CA ALA A 123 14.02 13.22 -26.87
C ALA A 123 12.79 12.30 -26.76
N LEU A 124 12.27 11.79 -27.88
CA LEU A 124 11.08 10.94 -27.92
C LEU A 124 11.14 9.72 -26.98
N PRO A 125 12.17 8.85 -26.99
CA PRO A 125 12.28 7.72 -26.06
C PRO A 125 12.50 8.14 -24.61
N CYS A 126 12.85 9.40 -24.33
CA CYS A 126 12.93 9.93 -22.97
C CYS A 126 11.57 10.48 -22.51
N VAL A 127 10.90 11.26 -23.36
CA VAL A 127 9.63 11.96 -23.02
C VAL A 127 8.44 11.00 -23.04
N LEU A 128 8.41 10.04 -23.96
CA LEU A 128 7.31 9.09 -24.11
C LEU A 128 7.10 8.20 -22.88
N PRO A 129 8.11 7.53 -22.30
CA PRO A 129 7.92 6.75 -21.08
C PRO A 129 7.54 7.64 -19.89
N ILE A 130 8.07 8.87 -19.79
CA ILE A 130 7.66 9.82 -18.74
C ILE A 130 6.17 10.16 -18.90
N GLY A 131 5.72 10.43 -20.12
CA GLY A 131 4.32 10.70 -20.44
C GLY A 131 3.40 9.53 -20.11
N VAL A 132 3.74 8.32 -20.55
CA VAL A 132 2.97 7.09 -20.26
C VAL A 132 2.89 6.84 -18.75
N LEU A 133 4.01 7.02 -18.05
CA LEU A 133 4.09 6.77 -16.61
C LEU A 133 3.32 7.82 -15.81
N SER A 134 3.35 9.09 -16.24
CA SER A 134 2.50 10.14 -15.68
C SER A 134 1.00 9.84 -15.88
N ALA A 135 0.62 9.33 -17.06
CA ALA A 135 -0.76 8.95 -17.34
C ALA A 135 -1.22 7.79 -16.45
N ILE A 136 -0.38 6.76 -16.25
CA ILE A 136 -0.68 5.63 -15.36
C ILE A 136 -0.89 6.11 -13.92
N VAL A 137 -0.03 7.01 -13.42
CA VAL A 137 -0.16 7.57 -12.07
C VAL A 137 -1.45 8.37 -11.92
N VAL A 138 -1.78 9.21 -12.91
CA VAL A 138 -3.01 10.02 -12.88
C VAL A 138 -4.26 9.13 -12.94
N ILE A 139 -4.27 8.11 -13.79
CA ILE A 139 -5.40 7.15 -13.87
C ILE A 139 -5.54 6.39 -12.56
N GLY A 140 -4.43 5.89 -12.00
CA GLY A 140 -4.46 5.20 -10.71
C GLY A 140 -4.97 6.10 -9.58
N PHE A 141 -4.58 7.38 -9.58
CA PHE A 141 -5.06 8.36 -8.62
C PHE A 141 -6.57 8.62 -8.75
N ILE A 142 -7.08 8.77 -9.98
CA ILE A 142 -8.51 8.96 -10.24
C ILE A 142 -9.31 7.76 -9.71
N ILE A 143 -8.86 6.53 -10.00
CA ILE A 143 -9.53 5.30 -9.51
C ILE A 143 -9.57 5.26 -7.98
N VAL A 144 -8.48 5.64 -7.31
CA VAL A 144 -8.44 5.71 -5.84
C VAL A 144 -9.39 6.78 -5.31
N CYS A 145 -9.42 7.97 -5.94
CA CYS A 145 -10.35 9.03 -5.55
C CYS A 145 -11.81 8.60 -5.70
N ASP A 146 -12.19 7.97 -6.81
CA ASP A 146 -13.54 7.47 -7.05
C ASP A 146 -13.94 6.42 -6.01
N LEU A 147 -13.03 5.50 -5.68
CA LEU A 147 -13.28 4.44 -4.71
C LEU A 147 -13.40 4.97 -3.27
N VAL A 148 -12.58 5.95 -2.90
CA VAL A 148 -12.70 6.66 -1.62
C VAL A 148 -14.03 7.44 -1.56
N PHE A 149 -14.43 8.06 -2.67
CA PHE A 149 -15.69 8.79 -2.74
C PHE A 149 -16.90 7.84 -2.59
N GLU A 150 -16.87 6.69 -3.25
CA GLU A 150 -17.90 5.65 -3.12
C GLU A 150 -17.95 5.09 -1.68
N MET A 151 -16.79 4.85 -1.06
CA MET A 151 -16.73 4.43 0.35
C MET A 151 -17.30 5.49 1.29
N ASN A 152 -16.99 6.77 1.09
CA ASN A 152 -17.60 7.83 1.90
C ASN A 152 -19.12 7.89 1.69
N ALA A 153 -19.60 7.72 0.46
CA ALA A 153 -21.04 7.70 0.18
C ALA A 153 -21.75 6.51 0.85
N THR A 154 -21.12 5.34 0.90
CA THR A 154 -21.68 4.16 1.58
C THR A 154 -21.71 4.33 3.09
N VAL A 155 -20.65 4.88 3.70
CA VAL A 155 -20.61 5.21 5.13
C VAL A 155 -21.69 6.23 5.49
N GLU A 156 -21.82 7.30 4.72
CA GLU A 156 -22.84 8.32 4.95
C GLU A 156 -24.27 7.76 4.79
N ALA A 157 -24.46 6.81 3.85
CA ALA A 157 -25.74 6.13 3.69
C ALA A 157 -26.08 5.20 4.85
N GLU A 158 -25.09 4.51 5.42
CA GLU A 158 -25.27 3.70 6.62
C GLU A 158 -25.55 4.55 7.86
N GLU A 159 -24.84 5.66 8.03
CA GLU A 159 -25.06 6.61 9.12
C GLU A 159 -26.50 7.16 9.08
N LYS A 160 -26.97 7.63 7.91
CA LYS A 160 -28.36 8.08 7.73
C LYS A 160 -29.40 6.97 7.92
N ARG A 161 -29.06 5.71 7.68
CA ARG A 161 -29.93 4.56 7.99
C ARG A 161 -29.98 4.31 9.49
N LEU A 162 -28.85 4.44 10.17
CA LEU A 162 -28.75 4.29 11.62
C LEU A 162 -29.52 5.41 12.35
N GLU A 163 -29.35 6.66 11.93
CA GLU A 163 -30.09 7.81 12.46
C GLU A 163 -31.60 7.66 12.29
N ARG A 164 -32.06 7.18 11.11
CA ARG A 164 -33.49 6.91 10.89
C ARG A 164 -34.01 5.78 11.78
N ARG A 165 -33.23 4.72 12.00
CA ARG A 165 -33.60 3.65 12.94
C ARG A 165 -33.70 4.19 14.37
N LEU A 166 -32.76 5.04 14.78
CA LEU A 166 -32.78 5.70 16.09
C LEU A 166 -33.97 6.66 16.25
N HIS A 167 -34.30 7.46 15.24
CA HIS A 167 -35.46 8.36 15.27
C HIS A 167 -36.79 7.61 15.30
N VAL A 168 -36.95 6.54 14.50
CA VAL A 168 -38.16 5.70 14.51
C VAL A 168 -38.33 4.98 15.86
N GLN A 169 -37.23 4.72 16.56
CA GLN A 169 -37.24 4.11 17.88
C GLN A 169 -37.41 5.14 19.03
N GLY A 170 -37.16 6.42 18.76
CA GLY A 170 -37.24 7.54 19.72
C GLY A 170 -38.66 8.00 20.08
N ASP A 171 -39.68 7.65 19.29
CA ASP A 171 -41.09 7.94 19.63
C ASP A 171 -41.68 6.95 20.65
N LYS A 172 -40.98 5.84 20.93
CA LYS A 172 -41.26 5.03 22.11
C LYS A 172 -40.41 5.61 23.22
N GLU A 173 -41.07 6.34 24.12
CA GLU A 173 -40.54 6.76 25.41
C GLU A 173 -39.67 5.60 25.94
N PRO A 174 -38.35 5.82 26.18
CA PRO A 174 -37.44 4.75 26.55
C PRO A 174 -38.05 4.06 27.74
N ASP A 175 -38.44 2.80 27.55
CA ASP A 175 -39.20 2.01 28.52
C ASP A 175 -38.60 2.29 29.89
N ALA A 176 -39.35 2.90 30.81
CA ALA A 176 -38.77 3.58 31.98
C ALA A 176 -37.86 2.64 32.80
N ALA A 177 -38.08 1.33 32.67
CA ALA A 177 -37.22 0.26 33.16
C ALA A 177 -35.80 0.26 32.55
N MET A 178 -35.65 0.43 31.24
CA MET A 178 -34.36 0.49 30.54
C MET A 178 -33.59 1.75 30.96
N ALA A 179 -34.25 2.91 31.00
CA ALA A 179 -33.64 4.16 31.46
C ALA A 179 -33.15 4.03 32.92
N ALA A 180 -33.99 3.51 33.82
CA ALA A 180 -33.60 3.27 35.22
C ALA A 180 -32.45 2.26 35.36
N THR A 181 -32.35 1.29 34.44
CA THR A 181 -31.26 0.30 34.44
C THR A 181 -29.93 0.95 34.03
N VAL A 182 -29.93 1.77 32.99
CA VAL A 182 -28.74 2.53 32.55
C VAL A 182 -28.30 3.53 33.61
N ASP A 183 -29.24 4.23 34.24
CA ASP A 183 -28.96 5.23 35.27
C ASP A 183 -28.42 4.62 36.57
N LYS A 184 -28.89 3.41 36.91
CA LYS A 184 -28.32 2.61 37.99
C LYS A 184 -26.89 2.17 37.63
N TRP A 185 -26.65 1.84 36.37
CA TRP A 185 -25.36 1.40 35.88
C TRP A 185 -24.31 2.51 35.91
N CYS A 186 -24.62 3.70 35.37
CA CYS A 186 -23.75 4.87 35.48
C CYS A 186 -23.40 5.18 36.93
N ARG A 187 -24.36 5.11 37.86
CA ARG A 187 -24.10 5.33 39.29
C ARG A 187 -23.23 4.26 39.93
N GLU A 188 -23.34 2.99 39.52
CA GLU A 188 -22.49 1.93 40.03
C GLU A 188 -21.06 1.96 39.45
N VAL A 189 -20.91 2.43 38.20
CA VAL A 189 -19.62 2.60 37.53
C VAL A 189 -18.88 3.84 38.03
N ASP A 190 -19.57 4.95 38.30
CA ASP A 190 -18.97 6.15 38.91
C ASP A 190 -18.70 5.97 40.42
N GLY A 191 -19.54 5.20 41.11
CA GLY A 191 -19.43 4.98 42.56
C GLY A 191 -18.36 3.98 42.97
N ARG A 192 -17.99 3.06 42.08
CA ARG A 192 -16.82 2.17 42.26
C ARG A 192 -15.68 2.77 41.46
N LYS A 193 -14.43 2.71 41.94
CA LYS A 193 -13.27 2.82 41.05
C LYS A 193 -13.26 1.57 40.16
N ALA A 194 -14.19 1.50 39.21
CA ALA A 194 -14.42 0.34 38.39
C ALA A 194 -13.12 0.03 37.66
N THR A 195 -12.57 -1.15 37.94
CA THR A 195 -11.36 -1.57 37.26
C THR A 195 -11.73 -1.98 35.84
N MET A 196 -10.81 -1.84 34.88
CA MET A 196 -11.01 -2.21 33.47
C MET A 196 -11.60 -3.64 33.31
N GLN A 197 -11.33 -4.51 34.28
CA GLN A 197 -11.82 -5.88 34.36
C GLN A 197 -13.34 -5.97 34.62
N ASP A 198 -13.89 -5.08 35.45
CA ASP A 198 -15.34 -4.98 35.72
C ASP A 198 -16.09 -4.47 34.47
N VAL A 199 -15.48 -3.56 33.71
CA VAL A 199 -16.04 -3.05 32.45
C VAL A 199 -16.02 -4.12 31.35
N MET A 200 -14.93 -4.87 31.22
CA MET A 200 -14.82 -5.96 30.24
C MET A 200 -15.81 -7.10 30.51
N THR A 201 -15.96 -7.51 31.77
CA THR A 201 -16.90 -8.59 32.14
C THR A 201 -18.35 -8.22 31.86
N THR A 202 -18.71 -6.95 32.10
CA THR A 202 -20.06 -6.46 31.82
C THR A 202 -20.31 -6.24 30.32
N MET A 203 -19.34 -5.73 29.55
CA MET A 203 -19.44 -5.70 28.09
C MET A 203 -19.64 -7.11 27.51
N TRP A 204 -18.96 -8.11 28.06
CA TRP A 204 -19.11 -9.49 27.61
C TRP A 204 -20.52 -10.02 27.86
N GLN A 205 -21.10 -9.77 29.04
CA GLN A 205 -22.48 -10.12 29.35
C GLN A 205 -23.51 -9.42 28.45
N MET A 206 -23.26 -8.15 28.07
CA MET A 206 -24.12 -7.47 27.10
C MET A 206 -24.03 -8.11 25.71
N ASN A 207 -22.82 -8.49 25.27
CA ASN A 207 -22.63 -9.12 23.98
C ASN A 207 -23.34 -10.49 23.91
N GLU A 208 -23.26 -11.28 24.97
CA GLU A 208 -23.94 -12.57 25.10
C GLU A 208 -25.46 -12.40 25.02
N ARG A 209 -26.04 -11.40 25.70
CA ARG A 209 -27.47 -11.07 25.58
C ARG A 209 -27.88 -10.61 24.18
N ILE A 210 -27.01 -9.87 23.48
CA ILE A 210 -27.28 -9.44 22.10
C ILE A 210 -27.29 -10.67 21.17
N GLU A 211 -26.39 -11.63 21.38
CA GLU A 211 -26.38 -12.89 20.64
C GLU A 211 -27.62 -13.74 20.91
N GLU A 212 -28.10 -13.82 22.16
CA GLU A 212 -29.36 -14.49 22.50
C GLU A 212 -30.58 -13.81 21.84
N ILE A 213 -30.62 -12.48 21.81
CA ILE A 213 -31.67 -11.72 21.11
C ILE A 213 -31.60 -11.96 19.61
N ARG A 214 -30.39 -11.95 19.02
CA ARG A 214 -30.21 -12.26 17.59
C ARG A 214 -30.63 -13.70 17.28
N HIS A 215 -30.28 -14.65 18.13
CA HIS A 215 -30.70 -16.04 17.98
C HIS A 215 -32.21 -16.19 18.08
N SER A 216 -32.85 -15.59 19.08
CA SER A 216 -34.31 -15.61 19.23
C SER A 216 -35.03 -14.97 18.04
N LEU A 217 -34.52 -13.84 17.51
CA LEU A 217 -35.02 -13.20 16.28
C LEU A 217 -34.85 -14.09 15.04
N SER A 218 -33.70 -14.78 14.90
CA SER A 218 -33.43 -15.68 13.78
C SER A 218 -34.22 -17.00 13.84
N SER A 219 -34.54 -17.46 15.05
CA SER A 219 -35.34 -18.67 15.30
C SER A 219 -36.84 -18.41 15.31
N SER A 220 -37.27 -17.15 15.35
CA SER A 220 -38.67 -16.77 15.24
C SER A 220 -39.12 -17.02 13.80
N PRO A 221 -39.97 -18.02 13.53
CA PRO A 221 -40.41 -18.31 12.18
C PRO A 221 -41.16 -17.08 11.65
N ALA A 222 -40.63 -16.48 10.58
CA ALA A 222 -41.22 -15.34 9.91
C ALA A 222 -42.66 -15.66 9.47
N SER A 223 -43.63 -15.21 10.27
CA SER A 223 -45.01 -14.99 9.85
C SER A 223 -45.37 -13.52 10.06
N SER A 224 -44.79 -12.65 9.22
CA SER A 224 -45.47 -11.42 8.82
C SER A 224 -45.57 -11.42 7.29
N PRO A 225 -46.78 -11.61 6.72
CA PRO A 225 -47.02 -11.62 5.28
C PRO A 225 -46.62 -10.33 4.54
N TYR A 226 -46.31 -9.25 5.27
CA TYR A 226 -46.05 -7.93 4.70
C TYR A 226 -44.68 -7.78 4.03
N GLU A 227 -43.67 -8.58 4.39
CA GLU A 227 -42.33 -8.43 3.80
C GLU A 227 -42.18 -9.07 2.41
N ARG A 228 -43.09 -9.98 2.01
CA ARG A 228 -43.06 -10.56 0.66
C ARG A 228 -43.57 -9.63 -0.44
N GLN A 229 -44.35 -8.60 -0.11
CA GLN A 229 -44.94 -7.71 -1.11
C GLN A 229 -43.94 -6.66 -1.64
N ILE A 230 -42.94 -6.27 -0.84
CA ILE A 230 -41.96 -5.26 -1.23
C ILE A 230 -40.93 -5.82 -2.22
N ILE A 231 -40.66 -7.13 -2.18
CA ILE A 231 -39.70 -7.76 -3.11
C ILE A 231 -40.35 -7.99 -4.49
N SER A 232 -41.67 -8.20 -4.58
CA SER A 232 -42.36 -8.43 -5.88
C SER A 232 -42.58 -7.16 -6.70
N GLU A 233 -42.59 -5.97 -6.09
CA GLU A 233 -42.77 -4.69 -6.82
C GLU A 233 -41.45 -4.07 -7.30
N SER A 234 -40.29 -4.56 -6.85
CA SER A 234 -38.98 -4.04 -7.30
C SER A 234 -38.41 -4.74 -8.54
N SER A 235 -39.09 -5.78 -9.04
CA SER A 235 -38.66 -6.61 -10.17
C SER A 235 -39.47 -6.39 -11.47
N SER A 236 -40.19 -5.28 -11.58
CA SER A 236 -40.92 -4.85 -12.78
C SER A 236 -40.47 -3.49 -13.26
#